data_AF-A0A1M7D0B8-F1
#
_entry.id   AF-A0A1M7D0B8-F1
#
_cell.length_a   1.000
_cell.length_b   1.000
_cell.length_c   1.000
_cell.angle_alpha   90.00
_cell.angle_beta   90.00
_cell.angle_gamma   90.00
#
_symmetry.space_group_name_H-M   'P 1'
#
loop_
_entity.id
_entity.type
_entity.pdbx_description
1 polymer ?
#
loop_
_entity_poly.entity_id
_entity_poly.type
_entity_poly.pdbx_seq_one_letter_code
_entity_poly.pdbx_strand_id
1 'polypeptide(L)'
;MKQFVSMIQSFAHMSGKDVKRVVDDLLSYIIGYFNAEPEPIKGWSYTKEQNAEFHKMMLEYIRLMDEQLAHAQWYDAWGNLFMSLTPGGGSKGQFFTPPDICDLMAQMNINTDVEPTKVCRAFGKRVLIGDPTAGSSRNLLATHVRFVDAKKPIPYLVAEDCDEMCCKMSAVNLMVHGCIGEVICHDTLVNPKGVTVGYLINEGLYPFKSGVPTIRIKREPQWFVSLC
;
A
#
# COMPACT_ATOMS: atom_id res chain seq x y z
N MET A 1 13.66 -11.95 0.59
CA MET A 1 12.58 -12.26 1.56
C MET A 1 13.11 -12.81 2.89
N LYS A 2 13.82 -13.96 2.92
CA LYS A 2 14.30 -14.58 4.18
C LYS A 2 15.08 -13.62 5.09
N GLN A 3 16.01 -12.84 4.54
CA GLN A 3 16.78 -11.84 5.28
C GLN A 3 15.89 -10.77 5.91
N PHE A 4 14.98 -10.17 5.13
CA PHE A 4 14.01 -9.20 5.61
C PHE A 4 13.17 -9.73 6.80
N VAL A 5 12.62 -10.95 6.67
CA VAL A 5 11.87 -11.59 7.77
C VAL A 5 12.77 -11.80 9.01
N SER A 6 14.00 -12.26 8.81
CA SER A 6 14.96 -12.48 9.90
C SER A 6 15.29 -11.18 10.64
N MET A 7 15.43 -10.06 9.94
CA MET A 7 15.69 -8.75 10.56
C MET A 7 14.52 -8.32 11.45
N ILE A 8 13.29 -8.46 10.96
CA ILE A 8 12.07 -8.15 11.72
C ILE A 8 11.97 -9.03 12.97
N GLN A 9 12.15 -10.34 12.83
CA GLN A 9 12.08 -11.29 13.96
C GLN A 9 13.16 -11.02 15.01
N SER A 10 14.38 -10.72 14.56
CA SER A 10 15.49 -10.38 15.47
C SER A 10 15.21 -9.08 16.22
N PHE A 11 14.71 -8.06 15.53
CA PHE A 11 14.34 -6.79 16.15
C PHE A 11 13.18 -6.94 17.13
N ALA A 12 12.15 -7.72 16.79
CA ALA A 12 11.04 -8.03 17.68
C ALA A 12 11.55 -8.67 18.99
N HIS A 13 12.42 -9.68 18.88
CA HIS A 13 13.06 -10.32 20.04
C HIS A 13 13.88 -9.32 20.88
N MET A 14 14.75 -8.51 20.26
CA MET A 14 15.59 -7.54 20.98
C MET A 14 14.79 -6.41 21.64
N SER A 15 13.69 -5.98 21.02
CA SER A 15 12.85 -4.90 21.53
C SER A 15 11.78 -5.37 22.52
N GLY A 16 11.62 -6.69 22.71
CA GLY A 16 10.57 -7.29 23.54
C GLY A 16 9.16 -7.06 22.98
N LYS A 17 9.02 -6.76 21.69
CA LYS A 17 7.75 -6.48 21.03
C LYS A 17 7.28 -7.68 20.21
N ASP A 18 5.97 -7.78 20.05
CA ASP A 18 5.37 -8.77 19.16
C ASP A 18 5.75 -8.50 17.69
N VAL A 19 5.93 -9.56 16.89
CA VAL A 19 6.36 -9.44 15.49
C VAL A 19 5.33 -8.67 14.66
N LYS A 20 4.03 -8.90 14.85
CA LYS A 20 2.96 -8.17 14.15
C LYS A 20 3.00 -6.69 14.52
N ARG A 21 3.31 -6.37 15.77
CA ARG A 21 3.50 -4.97 16.21
C ARG A 21 4.69 -4.31 15.51
N VAL A 22 5.82 -5.01 15.39
CA VAL A 22 7.00 -4.50 14.67
C VAL A 22 6.69 -4.26 13.20
N VAL A 23 5.93 -5.15 12.55
CA VAL A 23 5.49 -4.96 11.15
C VAL A 23 4.61 -3.72 11.00
N ASP A 24 3.63 -3.53 11.89
CA ASP A 24 2.78 -2.33 11.89
C ASP A 24 3.60 -1.04 12.06
N ASP A 25 4.55 -1.06 13.00
CA ASP A 25 5.42 0.07 13.30
C ASP A 25 6.38 0.33 12.12
N LEU A 26 6.90 -0.70 11.45
CA LEU A 26 7.75 -0.55 10.27
C LEU A 26 6.98 0.04 9.08
N LEU A 27 5.74 -0.40 8.84
CA LEU A 27 4.86 0.23 7.85
C LEU A 27 4.61 1.71 8.16
N SER A 28 4.33 2.02 9.43
CA SER A 28 4.12 3.40 9.89
C SER A 28 5.39 4.24 9.73
N TYR A 29 6.57 3.67 9.98
CA TYR A 29 7.87 4.29 9.76
C TYR A 29 8.09 4.63 8.28
N ILE A 30 7.81 3.68 7.38
CA ILE A 30 7.96 3.89 5.93
C ILE A 30 6.99 4.96 5.43
N ILE A 31 5.72 4.91 5.86
CA ILE A 31 4.73 5.93 5.51
C ILE A 31 5.17 7.31 6.01
N GLY A 32 5.68 7.40 7.24
CA GLY A 32 6.23 8.64 7.79
C GLY A 32 7.44 9.16 7.00
N TYR A 33 8.32 8.28 6.55
CA TYR A 33 9.50 8.64 5.76
C TYR A 33 9.15 9.22 4.39
N PHE A 34 8.13 8.67 3.72
CA PHE A 34 7.64 9.15 2.43
C PHE A 34 6.49 10.16 2.55
N ASN A 35 6.22 10.69 3.74
CA ASN A 35 5.10 11.60 3.93
C ASN A 35 5.38 12.98 3.30
N ALA A 36 4.51 13.42 2.40
CA ALA A 36 4.58 14.73 1.75
C ALA A 36 4.31 15.90 2.72
N GLU A 37 3.67 15.63 3.86
CA GLU A 37 3.44 16.57 4.96
C GLU A 37 4.03 15.96 6.25
N PRO A 38 5.34 16.12 6.50
CA PRO A 38 6.00 15.45 7.63
C PRO A 38 5.29 15.74 8.96
N GLU A 39 4.74 14.69 9.57
CA GLU A 39 4.12 14.72 10.90
C GLU A 39 4.74 13.65 11.80
N PRO A 40 4.89 13.89 13.12
CA PRO A 40 5.36 12.86 14.04
C PRO A 40 4.42 11.65 14.04
N ILE A 41 5.00 10.44 13.99
CA ILE A 41 4.21 9.21 14.11
C ILE A 41 3.60 9.14 15.51
N LYS A 42 2.26 9.08 15.59
CA LYS A 42 1.53 9.07 16.85
C LYS A 42 1.91 7.84 17.69
N GLY A 43 2.29 8.06 18.95
CA GLY A 43 2.65 6.98 19.87
C GLY A 43 4.01 6.33 19.59
N TRP A 44 4.87 6.94 18.77
CA TRP A 44 6.20 6.44 18.48
C TRP A 44 7.12 6.56 19.70
N SER A 45 7.61 5.42 20.20
CA SER A 45 8.34 5.32 21.48
C SER A 45 9.67 4.56 21.36
N TYR A 46 10.29 4.62 20.18
CA TYR A 46 11.56 3.92 19.92
C TYR A 46 12.78 4.81 20.17
N THR A 47 13.85 4.22 20.72
CA THR A 47 15.14 4.91 20.92
C THR A 47 15.81 5.25 19.58
N LYS A 48 16.87 6.07 19.62
CA LYS A 48 17.64 6.41 18.43
C LYS A 48 18.26 5.17 17.76
N GLU A 49 18.74 4.24 18.57
CA GLU A 49 19.33 2.97 18.12
C GLU A 49 18.27 2.08 17.48
N GLN A 50 17.09 2.01 18.08
CA GLN A 50 15.96 1.28 17.51
C GLN A 50 15.47 1.91 16.19
N ASN A 51 15.44 3.24 16.10
CA ASN A 51 15.12 3.94 14.85
C ASN A 51 16.15 3.65 13.74
N ALA A 52 17.43 3.46 14.08
CA ALA A 52 18.43 3.04 13.11
C ALA A 52 18.17 1.62 12.57
N GLU A 53 17.62 0.72 13.40
CA GLU A 53 17.19 -0.61 12.95
C GLU A 53 15.97 -0.53 12.01
N PHE A 54 14.99 0.34 12.28
CA PHE A 54 13.89 0.60 11.32
C PHE A 54 14.41 1.10 9.97
N HIS A 55 15.40 1.99 9.98
CA HIS A 55 16.03 2.46 8.75
C HIS A 55 16.70 1.31 7.98
N LYS A 56 17.45 0.44 8.67
CA LYS A 56 18.06 -0.75 8.04
C LYS A 56 17.00 -1.70 7.46
N MET A 57 15.91 -1.95 8.19
CA MET A 57 14.81 -2.77 7.69
C MET A 57 14.13 -2.15 6.47
N MET A 58 13.96 -0.83 6.42
CA MET A 58 13.43 -0.12 5.25
C MET A 58 14.38 -0.24 4.04
N LEU A 59 15.70 -0.11 4.23
CA LEU A 59 16.67 -0.31 3.15
C LEU A 59 16.65 -1.75 2.62
N GLU A 60 16.56 -2.74 3.49
CA GLU A 60 16.42 -4.14 3.10
C GLU A 60 15.09 -4.40 2.37
N TYR A 61 14.00 -3.76 2.78
CA TYR A 61 12.73 -3.81 2.05
C TYR A 61 12.86 -3.24 0.63
N ILE A 62 13.50 -2.08 0.47
CA ILE A 62 13.74 -1.47 -0.85
C ILE A 62 14.59 -2.40 -1.71
N ARG A 63 15.69 -2.95 -1.16
CA ARG A 63 16.54 -3.93 -1.85
C ARG A 63 15.77 -5.18 -2.28
N LEU A 64 14.89 -5.68 -1.41
CA LEU A 64 14.03 -6.81 -1.71
C LEU A 64 13.08 -6.49 -2.87
N MET A 65 12.45 -5.32 -2.86
CA MET A 65 11.55 -4.91 -3.93
C MET A 65 12.28 -4.78 -5.26
N ASP A 66 13.47 -4.17 -5.28
CA ASP A 66 14.32 -4.05 -6.47
C ASP A 66 14.67 -5.43 -7.06
N GLU A 67 15.10 -6.36 -6.21
CA GLU A 67 15.43 -7.74 -6.61
C GLU A 67 14.22 -8.49 -7.20
N GLN A 68 13.04 -8.35 -6.60
CA GLN A 68 11.85 -9.07 -7.05
C GLN A 68 11.23 -8.45 -8.31
N LEU A 69 11.19 -7.13 -8.41
CA LEU A 69 10.64 -6.41 -9.56
C LEU A 69 11.56 -6.49 -10.80
N ALA A 70 12.81 -6.92 -10.65
CA ALA A 70 13.66 -7.29 -11.79
C ALA A 70 13.15 -8.53 -12.56
N HIS A 71 12.30 -9.35 -11.92
CA HIS A 71 11.84 -10.63 -12.47
C HIS A 71 10.31 -10.78 -12.51
N ALA A 72 9.58 -9.92 -11.81
CA ALA A 72 8.12 -9.92 -11.74
C ALA A 72 7.55 -8.54 -12.09
N GLN A 73 6.38 -8.51 -12.71
CA GLN A 73 5.71 -7.25 -13.05
C GLN A 73 5.19 -6.50 -11.81
N TRP A 74 4.83 -7.24 -10.77
CA TRP A 74 4.44 -6.71 -9.46
C TRP A 74 4.80 -7.72 -8.36
N TYR A 75 5.01 -7.24 -7.14
CA TYR A 75 5.35 -8.09 -5.99
C TYR A 75 4.78 -7.56 -4.67
N ASP A 76 4.06 -8.40 -3.93
CA ASP A 76 3.52 -8.05 -2.62
C ASP A 76 4.35 -8.66 -1.48
N ALA A 77 5.45 -7.98 -1.12
CA ALA A 77 6.30 -8.42 -0.02
C ALA A 77 5.55 -8.40 1.34
N TRP A 78 4.74 -7.37 1.57
CA TRP A 78 4.07 -7.16 2.85
C TRP A 78 2.97 -8.18 3.09
N GLY A 79 2.15 -8.46 2.09
CA GLY A 79 1.11 -9.48 2.24
C GLY A 79 1.69 -10.89 2.33
N ASN A 80 2.80 -11.17 1.62
CA ASN A 80 3.53 -12.45 1.79
C ASN A 80 4.07 -12.58 3.23
N LEU A 81 4.66 -11.52 3.78
CA LEU A 81 5.11 -11.48 5.17
C LEU A 81 3.93 -11.69 6.13
N PHE A 82 2.84 -10.94 5.97
CA PHE A 82 1.65 -11.05 6.81
C PHE A 82 1.09 -12.48 6.83
N MET A 83 0.93 -13.09 5.65
CA MET A 83 0.47 -14.48 5.53
C MET A 83 1.43 -15.48 6.17
N SER A 84 2.74 -15.25 6.09
CA SER A 84 3.74 -16.12 6.74
C SER A 84 3.71 -16.03 8.28
N LEU A 85 3.34 -14.87 8.81
CA LEU A 85 3.25 -14.61 10.25
C LEU A 85 1.91 -15.04 10.85
N THR A 86 0.92 -15.38 10.02
CA THR A 86 -0.42 -15.79 10.45
C THR A 86 -0.83 -17.13 9.83
N PRO A 87 -0.17 -18.25 10.21
CA PRO A 87 -0.51 -19.57 9.69
C PRO A 87 -1.92 -19.96 10.16
N GLY A 88 -2.89 -19.92 9.25
CA GLY A 88 -4.32 -20.11 9.55
C GLY A 88 -5.24 -18.93 9.20
N GLY A 89 -4.67 -17.83 8.69
CA GLY A 89 -5.38 -16.60 8.35
C GLY A 89 -5.10 -15.49 9.36
N GLY A 90 -5.25 -14.22 8.94
CA GLY A 90 -5.10 -13.07 9.83
C GLY A 90 -6.04 -13.15 11.04
N SER A 91 -5.94 -12.22 12.01
CA SER A 91 -6.80 -12.20 13.21
C SER A 91 -8.31 -12.14 12.94
N LYS A 92 -8.71 -11.90 11.68
CA LYS A 92 -10.09 -11.90 11.18
C LYS A 92 -10.36 -12.99 10.11
N GLY A 93 -9.47 -13.97 9.94
CA GLY A 93 -9.55 -14.98 8.87
C GLY A 93 -9.28 -14.44 7.46
N GLN A 94 -8.69 -13.24 7.34
CA GLN A 94 -8.34 -12.67 6.04
C GLN A 94 -7.20 -13.46 5.40
N PHE A 95 -7.43 -13.88 4.15
CA PHE A 95 -6.41 -14.40 3.24
C PHE A 95 -6.30 -13.45 2.06
N PHE A 96 -5.08 -13.14 1.64
CA PHE A 96 -4.89 -12.37 0.42
C PHE A 96 -5.03 -13.24 -0.81
N THR A 97 -5.65 -12.67 -1.84
CA THR A 97 -5.85 -13.32 -3.13
C THR A 97 -4.52 -13.82 -3.70
N PRO A 98 -4.42 -15.09 -4.15
CA PRO A 98 -3.21 -15.59 -4.79
C PRO A 98 -2.88 -14.82 -6.07
N PRO A 99 -1.59 -14.59 -6.41
CA PRO A 99 -1.18 -13.79 -7.56
C PRO A 99 -1.84 -14.19 -8.89
N ASP A 100 -1.93 -15.48 -9.18
CA ASP A 100 -2.52 -15.98 -10.43
C ASP A 100 -4.02 -15.62 -10.56
N ILE A 101 -4.73 -15.56 -9.43
CA ILE A 101 -6.15 -15.16 -9.40
C ILE A 101 -6.27 -13.65 -9.59
N CYS A 102 -5.38 -12.85 -8.99
CA CYS A 102 -5.31 -11.40 -9.24
C CYS A 102 -5.07 -11.12 -10.72
N ASP A 103 -4.10 -11.81 -11.32
CA ASP A 103 -3.73 -11.65 -12.73
C ASP A 103 -4.85 -12.05 -13.68
N LEU A 104 -5.58 -13.12 -13.37
CA LEU A 104 -6.78 -13.54 -14.12
C LEU A 104 -7.87 -12.46 -14.05
N MET A 105 -8.21 -11.98 -12.85
CA MET A 105 -9.24 -10.96 -12.67
C MET A 105 -8.86 -9.62 -13.34
N ALA A 106 -7.59 -9.24 -13.28
CA ALA A 106 -7.09 -8.04 -13.96
C ALA A 106 -7.26 -8.14 -15.49
N GLN A 107 -6.93 -9.31 -16.07
CA GLN A 107 -7.10 -9.56 -17.51
C GLN A 107 -8.56 -9.53 -17.96
N MET A 108 -9.48 -10.04 -17.14
CA MET A 108 -10.90 -10.00 -17.45
C MET A 108 -11.46 -8.57 -17.48
N ASN A 109 -10.95 -7.68 -16.63
CA ASN A 109 -11.48 -6.32 -16.49
C ASN A 109 -10.88 -5.31 -17.49
N ILE A 110 -9.64 -5.52 -17.98
CA ILE A 110 -8.95 -4.49 -18.77
C ILE A 110 -9.44 -4.34 -20.22
N ASN A 111 -10.12 -5.34 -20.77
CA ASN A 111 -10.64 -5.30 -22.15
C ASN A 111 -11.85 -4.38 -22.33
N THR A 112 -12.28 -3.69 -21.28
CA THR A 112 -13.30 -2.65 -21.36
C THR A 112 -12.64 -1.31 -21.64
N ASP A 113 -12.95 -0.70 -22.79
CA ASP A 113 -12.52 0.67 -23.09
C ASP A 113 -13.41 1.64 -22.31
N VAL A 114 -12.98 1.91 -21.08
CA VAL A 114 -13.62 2.89 -20.20
C VAL A 114 -12.95 4.24 -20.41
N GLU A 115 -13.72 5.22 -20.89
CA GLU A 115 -13.23 6.59 -21.04
C GLU A 115 -12.94 7.24 -19.67
N PRO A 116 -11.82 7.97 -19.51
CA PRO A 116 -11.52 8.71 -18.29
C PRO A 116 -12.53 9.83 -18.01
N THR A 117 -13.46 9.61 -17.08
CA THR A 117 -14.54 10.57 -16.79
C THR A 117 -14.36 11.34 -15.48
N LYS A 118 -13.71 10.77 -14.46
CA LYS A 118 -13.59 11.39 -13.13
C LYS A 118 -12.31 12.22 -13.03
N VAL A 119 -12.45 13.46 -12.54
CA VAL A 119 -11.31 14.34 -12.25
C VAL A 119 -10.67 13.91 -10.93
N CYS A 120 -9.47 13.36 -11.01
CA CYS A 120 -8.73 12.83 -9.87
C CYS A 120 -7.66 13.83 -9.43
N ARG A 121 -8.09 14.89 -8.73
CA ARG A 121 -7.19 15.91 -8.15
C ARG A 121 -6.13 16.41 -9.15
N ALA A 122 -4.87 16.47 -8.72
CA ALA A 122 -3.72 16.89 -9.51
C ALA A 122 -3.38 15.94 -10.67
N PHE A 123 -3.99 14.75 -10.72
CA PHE A 123 -3.76 13.79 -11.79
C PHE A 123 -4.65 14.07 -13.02
N GLY A 124 -5.71 14.86 -12.91
CA GLY A 124 -6.64 15.13 -14.00
C GLY A 124 -7.62 13.98 -14.26
N LYS A 125 -8.19 13.87 -15.47
CA LYS A 125 -9.19 12.84 -15.77
C LYS A 125 -8.55 11.45 -15.81
N ARG A 126 -9.14 10.50 -15.08
CA ARG A 126 -8.69 9.10 -14.99
C ARG A 126 -9.86 8.13 -14.99
N VAL A 127 -9.56 6.89 -15.34
CA VAL A 127 -10.41 5.73 -15.03
C VAL A 127 -10.19 5.38 -13.56
N LEU A 128 -11.27 5.24 -12.79
CA LEU A 128 -11.20 4.75 -11.41
C LEU A 128 -11.28 3.24 -11.41
N ILE A 129 -10.39 2.61 -10.66
CA ILE A 129 -10.43 1.18 -10.37
C ILE A 129 -10.45 1.01 -8.86
N GLY A 130 -11.53 0.46 -8.34
CA GLY A 130 -11.76 0.29 -6.91
C GLY A 130 -11.69 -1.16 -6.45
N ASP A 131 -11.14 -1.37 -5.25
CA ASP A 131 -11.26 -2.62 -4.48
C ASP A 131 -11.72 -2.27 -3.05
N PRO A 132 -13.00 -2.54 -2.69
CA PRO A 132 -13.57 -2.12 -1.41
C PRO A 132 -13.14 -2.97 -0.21
N THR A 133 -12.32 -4.01 -0.46
CA THR A 133 -11.74 -4.91 0.56
C THR A 133 -10.32 -5.28 0.13
N ALA A 134 -9.50 -4.26 -0.10
CA ALA A 134 -8.27 -4.38 -0.87
C ALA A 134 -7.19 -5.27 -0.23
N GLY A 135 -7.22 -5.49 1.09
CA GLY A 135 -6.17 -6.19 1.80
C GLY A 135 -4.81 -5.48 1.59
N SER A 136 -3.86 -6.16 0.95
CA SER A 136 -2.56 -5.59 0.54
C SER A 136 -2.55 -5.00 -0.88
N SER A 137 -3.70 -4.82 -1.53
CA SER A 137 -3.89 -4.27 -2.88
C SER A 137 -3.39 -5.12 -4.05
N ARG A 138 -3.26 -6.44 -3.90
CA ARG A 138 -2.78 -7.33 -4.99
C ARG A 138 -3.59 -7.21 -6.27
N ASN A 139 -4.92 -7.14 -6.18
CA ASN A 139 -5.80 -6.97 -7.34
C ASN A 139 -5.54 -5.65 -8.08
N LEU A 140 -5.33 -4.57 -7.33
CA LEU A 140 -5.05 -3.25 -7.89
C LEU A 140 -3.65 -3.19 -8.51
N LEU A 141 -2.66 -3.83 -7.90
CA LEU A 141 -1.30 -3.98 -8.48
C LEU A 141 -1.33 -4.74 -9.80
N ALA A 142 -1.98 -5.90 -9.83
CA ALA A 142 -2.15 -6.69 -11.05
C ALA A 142 -2.87 -5.89 -12.15
N THR A 143 -3.92 -5.15 -11.79
CA THR A 143 -4.65 -4.29 -12.73
C THR A 143 -3.77 -3.15 -13.25
N HIS A 144 -3.00 -2.49 -12.38
CA HIS A 144 -2.07 -1.43 -12.77
C HIS A 144 -1.07 -1.91 -13.83
N VAL A 145 -0.42 -3.06 -13.59
CA VAL A 145 0.51 -3.68 -14.55
C VAL A 145 -0.17 -3.91 -15.90
N ARG A 146 -1.38 -4.44 -15.92
CA ARG A 146 -2.10 -4.68 -17.19
C ARG A 146 -2.37 -3.39 -17.95
N PHE A 147 -2.68 -2.29 -17.25
CA PHE A 147 -2.83 -0.98 -17.89
C PHE A 147 -1.52 -0.50 -18.53
N VAL A 148 -0.40 -0.70 -17.84
CA VAL A 148 0.94 -0.38 -18.37
C VAL A 148 1.27 -1.25 -19.59
N ASP A 149 1.08 -2.56 -19.51
CA ASP A 149 1.32 -3.52 -20.61
C ASP A 149 0.50 -3.17 -21.85
N ALA A 150 -0.78 -2.83 -21.65
CA ALA A 150 -1.71 -2.44 -22.71
C ALA A 150 -1.49 -1.01 -23.21
N LYS A 151 -0.49 -0.27 -22.68
CA LYS A 151 -0.21 1.14 -23.00
C LYS A 151 -1.43 2.05 -22.82
N LYS A 152 -2.30 1.72 -21.86
CA LYS A 152 -3.46 2.53 -21.47
C LYS A 152 -3.02 3.66 -20.53
N PRO A 153 -3.76 4.79 -20.46
CA PRO A 153 -3.49 5.82 -19.46
C PRO A 153 -3.50 5.23 -18.04
N ILE A 154 -2.52 5.62 -17.21
CA ILE A 154 -2.39 5.13 -15.82
C ILE A 154 -3.70 5.34 -15.06
N PRO A 155 -4.35 4.29 -14.51
CA PRO A 155 -5.62 4.44 -13.80
C PRO A 155 -5.42 5.10 -12.42
N TYR A 156 -6.49 5.67 -11.87
CA TYR A 156 -6.52 6.11 -10.48
C TYR A 156 -7.09 4.98 -9.61
N LEU A 157 -6.27 4.45 -8.71
CA LEU A 157 -6.62 3.29 -7.90
C LEU A 157 -7.28 3.72 -6.59
N VAL A 158 -8.32 3.02 -6.18
CA VAL A 158 -9.03 3.23 -4.92
C VAL A 158 -8.99 1.92 -4.14
N ALA A 159 -8.18 1.87 -3.08
CA ALA A 159 -8.18 0.76 -2.14
C ALA A 159 -8.95 1.14 -0.89
N GLU A 160 -9.85 0.29 -0.44
CA GLU A 160 -10.57 0.50 0.81
C GLU A 160 -10.49 -0.77 1.64
N ASP A 161 -10.30 -0.64 2.94
CA ASP A 161 -10.30 -1.77 3.87
C ASP A 161 -10.73 -1.30 5.27
N CYS A 162 -11.25 -2.22 6.08
CA CYS A 162 -11.60 -1.94 7.48
C CYS A 162 -10.45 -2.24 8.46
N ASP A 163 -9.36 -2.84 7.97
CA ASP A 163 -8.14 -3.11 8.74
C ASP A 163 -7.03 -2.10 8.43
N GLU A 164 -6.56 -1.40 9.46
CA GLU A 164 -5.55 -0.34 9.32
C GLU A 164 -4.21 -0.89 8.82
N MET A 165 -3.81 -2.09 9.23
CA MET A 165 -2.55 -2.70 8.76
C MET A 165 -2.65 -3.04 7.28
N CYS A 166 -3.80 -3.53 6.82
CA CYS A 166 -4.08 -3.74 5.39
C CYS A 166 -3.99 -2.42 4.61
N CYS A 167 -4.60 -1.36 5.11
CA CYS A 167 -4.48 -0.03 4.49
C CYS A 167 -3.04 0.48 4.42
N LYS A 168 -2.23 0.26 5.47
CA LYS A 168 -0.80 0.61 5.46
C LYS A 168 -0.02 -0.21 4.44
N MET A 169 -0.23 -1.53 4.39
CA MET A 169 0.40 -2.40 3.39
C MET A 169 0.03 -1.98 1.98
N SER A 170 -1.26 -1.72 1.74
CA SER A 170 -1.78 -1.20 0.48
C SER A 170 -1.12 0.12 0.09
N ALA A 171 -1.04 1.09 1.01
CA ALA A 171 -0.43 2.38 0.74
C ALA A 171 1.05 2.26 0.33
N VAL A 172 1.83 1.46 1.07
CA VAL A 172 3.25 1.23 0.76
C VAL A 172 3.41 0.46 -0.56
N ASN A 173 2.58 -0.56 -0.80
CA ASN A 173 2.61 -1.32 -2.05
C ASN A 173 2.30 -0.44 -3.25
N LEU A 174 1.19 0.30 -3.25
CA LEU A 174 0.82 1.19 -4.35
C LEU A 174 1.89 2.27 -4.58
N MET A 175 2.45 2.82 -3.50
CA MET A 175 3.51 3.82 -3.56
C MET A 175 4.77 3.29 -4.29
N VAL A 176 5.31 2.14 -3.86
CA VAL A 176 6.55 1.57 -4.41
C VAL A 176 6.39 1.11 -5.87
N HIS A 177 5.20 0.65 -6.26
CA HIS A 177 4.92 0.27 -7.64
C HIS A 177 4.63 1.47 -8.56
N GLY A 178 4.78 2.71 -8.07
CA GLY A 178 4.57 3.92 -8.87
C GLY A 178 3.10 4.18 -9.24
N CYS A 179 2.16 3.53 -8.56
CA CYS A 179 0.73 3.73 -8.77
C CYS A 179 0.30 5.12 -8.29
N ILE A 180 -0.82 5.63 -8.82
CA ILE A 180 -1.50 6.84 -8.31
C ILE A 180 -2.88 6.45 -7.80
N GLY A 181 -3.35 7.10 -6.73
CA GLY A 181 -4.61 6.72 -6.14
C GLY A 181 -4.78 7.13 -4.68
N GLU A 182 -5.70 6.44 -4.03
CA GLU A 182 -5.98 6.60 -2.62
C GLU A 182 -6.22 5.25 -1.92
N VAL A 183 -5.86 5.19 -0.65
CA VAL A 183 -6.15 4.08 0.25
C VAL A 183 -6.95 4.59 1.45
N ILE A 184 -8.07 3.98 1.78
CA ILE A 184 -9.02 4.48 2.78
C ILE A 184 -9.32 3.40 3.82
N CYS A 185 -8.99 3.68 5.09
CA CYS A 185 -9.35 2.84 6.21
C CYS A 185 -10.72 3.25 6.76
N HIS A 186 -11.75 2.46 6.43
CA HIS A 186 -13.12 2.64 6.92
C HIS A 186 -14.00 1.40 6.69
N ASP A 187 -15.22 1.43 7.23
CA ASP A 187 -16.21 0.39 6.93
C ASP A 187 -17.00 0.79 5.67
N THR A 188 -16.70 0.14 4.55
CA THR A 188 -17.32 0.41 3.25
C THR A 188 -18.83 0.15 3.21
N LEU A 189 -19.38 -0.63 4.14
CA LEU A 189 -20.80 -0.98 4.19
C LEU A 189 -21.56 -0.12 5.21
N VAL A 190 -21.08 -0.08 6.45
CA VAL A 190 -21.81 0.50 7.59
C VAL A 190 -21.58 2.00 7.71
N ASN A 191 -20.36 2.48 7.44
CA ASN A 191 -20.02 3.88 7.58
C ASN A 191 -19.02 4.34 6.50
N PRO A 192 -19.45 4.39 5.22
CA PRO A 192 -18.56 4.66 4.08
C PRO A 192 -17.98 6.09 4.03
N LYS A 193 -18.38 6.97 4.95
CA LYS A 193 -17.76 8.30 5.13
C LYS A 193 -17.00 8.42 6.45
N GLY A 194 -17.00 7.35 7.25
CA GLY A 194 -16.32 7.23 8.54
C GLY A 194 -14.84 6.93 8.38
N VAL A 195 -14.12 7.80 7.67
CA VAL A 195 -12.68 7.64 7.43
C VAL A 195 -11.93 7.68 8.75
N THR A 196 -11.25 6.58 9.08
CA THR A 196 -10.35 6.51 10.23
C THR A 196 -9.00 7.14 9.89
N VAL A 197 -8.47 6.76 8.73
CA VAL A 197 -7.25 7.31 8.12
C VAL A 197 -7.28 6.99 6.63
N GLY A 198 -6.69 7.83 5.80
CA GLY A 198 -6.42 7.49 4.41
C GLY A 198 -5.13 8.10 3.89
N TYR A 199 -4.72 7.61 2.75
CA TYR A 199 -3.40 7.82 2.15
C TYR A 199 -3.58 8.20 0.69
N LEU A 200 -3.18 9.41 0.31
CA LEU A 200 -3.08 9.81 -1.09
C LEU A 200 -1.71 9.40 -1.62
N ILE A 201 -1.70 8.67 -2.74
CA ILE A 201 -0.51 7.99 -3.24
C ILE A 201 0.09 8.77 -4.42
N ASN A 202 1.39 9.07 -4.31
CA ASN A 202 2.27 9.57 -5.37
C ASN A 202 1.88 10.91 -6.02
N GLU A 203 1.28 11.82 -5.24
CA GLU A 203 1.08 13.23 -5.64
C GLU A 203 2.40 14.00 -5.88
N GLY A 204 3.53 13.53 -5.35
CA GLY A 204 4.86 14.08 -5.63
C GLY A 204 5.49 13.55 -6.93
N LEU A 205 5.26 12.27 -7.25
CA LEU A 205 5.70 11.71 -8.54
C LEU A 205 4.89 12.26 -9.71
N TYR A 206 3.60 12.51 -9.50
CA TYR A 206 2.71 13.04 -10.53
C TYR A 206 1.88 14.22 -9.98
N PRO A 207 1.81 15.37 -10.69
CA PRO A 207 2.37 15.65 -12.02
C PRO A 207 3.82 16.18 -12.00
N PHE A 208 4.42 16.37 -10.83
CA PHE A 208 5.67 17.15 -10.67
C PHE A 208 6.95 16.42 -11.11
N LYS A 209 6.91 15.11 -11.35
CA LYS A 209 8.07 14.27 -11.74
C LYS A 209 9.28 14.47 -10.83
N SER A 210 9.07 14.56 -9.52
CA SER A 210 10.16 14.74 -8.53
C SER A 210 11.17 13.59 -8.50
N GLY A 211 10.78 12.41 -9.03
CA GLY A 211 11.55 11.18 -8.93
C GLY A 211 11.46 10.49 -7.56
N VAL A 212 10.75 11.09 -6.60
CA VAL A 212 10.59 10.55 -5.23
C VAL A 212 9.13 10.19 -4.97
N PRO A 213 8.82 8.93 -4.63
CA PRO A 213 7.46 8.52 -4.22
C PRO A 213 7.01 9.26 -2.98
N THR A 214 5.70 9.43 -2.84
CA THR A 214 5.13 10.18 -1.71
C THR A 214 3.82 9.57 -1.25
N ILE A 215 3.57 9.64 0.04
CA ILE A 215 2.26 9.38 0.64
C ILE A 215 1.81 10.68 1.32
N ARG A 216 0.53 11.04 1.24
CA ARG A 216 -0.04 12.12 2.07
C ARG A 216 -1.15 11.55 2.93
N ILE A 217 -1.07 11.77 4.24
CA ILE A 217 -2.06 11.27 5.20
C ILE A 217 -3.21 12.26 5.30
N LYS A 218 -4.45 11.80 5.15
CA LYS A 218 -5.68 12.60 5.31
C LYS A 218 -6.73 11.83 6.10
N ARG A 219 -7.63 12.55 6.78
CA ARG A 219 -8.68 11.95 7.61
C ARG A 219 -10.06 12.45 7.25
N GLU A 220 -10.17 13.55 6.51
CA GLU A 220 -11.45 14.11 6.13
C GLU A 220 -11.92 13.55 4.77
N PRO A 221 -13.18 13.10 4.65
CA PRO A 221 -13.68 12.37 3.49
C PRO A 221 -13.59 13.16 2.17
N GLN A 222 -13.65 14.48 2.20
CA GLN A 222 -13.51 15.35 1.02
C GLN A 222 -12.12 15.27 0.36
N TRP A 223 -11.14 14.63 1.02
CA TRP A 223 -9.84 14.34 0.43
C TRP A 223 -9.85 13.13 -0.50
N PHE A 224 -10.92 12.34 -0.55
CA PHE A 224 -10.95 11.10 -1.33
C PHE A 224 -11.90 11.22 -2.52
N VAL A 225 -11.41 10.93 -3.71
CA VAL A 225 -12.16 11.05 -4.97
C VAL A 225 -13.35 10.10 -4.99
N SER A 226 -13.22 8.93 -4.37
CA SER A 226 -14.29 7.93 -4.26
C SER A 226 -15.42 8.35 -3.32
N LEU A 227 -15.14 9.25 -2.35
CA LEU A 227 -16.10 9.71 -1.34
C LEU A 227 -16.74 11.06 -1.69
N CYS A 228 -16.31 11.67 -2.79
CA CYS A 228 -16.79 12.95 -3.32
C CYS A 228 -17.83 12.79 -4.45
#